data_AF-A0A0F9KJU0-F1
#
_entry.id   AF-A0A0F9KJU0-F1
#
_cell.length_a   1.000
_cell.length_b   1.000
_cell.length_c   1.000
_cell.angle_alpha   90.00
_cell.angle_beta   90.00
_cell.angle_gamma   90.00
#
_symmetry.space_group_name_H-M   'P 1'
#
loop_
_entity.id
_entity.type
_entity.pdbx_description
1 polymer ?
#
loop_
_entity_poly.entity_id
_entity_poly.type
_entity_poly.pdbx_seq_one_letter_code
_entity_poly.pdbx_strand_id
1 'polypeptide(L)'
;MNLTSLNKKEFIKEIFKIIDRWSFEQCAYCEDGTMISIDGMLDFKCGKCGKTMIPLNYLGEIAKIIYNYREKKQFLKTESESK
;
A
#
# COMPACT_ATOMS: atom_id res chain seq x y z
N MET A 1 -3.64 9.65 -5.89
CA MET A 1 -4.66 8.82 -5.22
C MET A 1 -5.53 9.74 -4.38
N ASN A 2 -6.85 9.77 -4.62
CA ASN A 2 -7.81 10.50 -3.80
C ASN A 2 -7.87 9.83 -2.42
N LEU A 3 -7.50 10.55 -1.36
CA LEU A 3 -7.34 10.00 -0.01
C LEU A 3 -8.61 10.24 0.82
N THR A 4 -9.64 9.43 0.64
CA THR A 4 -10.83 9.40 1.51
C THR A 4 -10.51 8.71 2.85
N SER A 5 -11.25 9.03 3.92
CA SER A 5 -11.09 8.35 5.22
C SER A 5 -11.55 6.90 5.10
N LEU A 6 -10.71 5.94 5.52
CA LEU A 6 -11.03 4.51 5.45
C LEU A 6 -11.85 4.07 6.66
N ASN A 7 -12.98 3.41 6.43
CA ASN A 7 -13.64 2.65 7.49
C ASN A 7 -12.88 1.33 7.78
N LYS A 8 -13.26 0.58 8.83
CA LYS A 8 -12.55 -0.65 9.22
C LYS A 8 -12.52 -1.69 8.09
N LYS A 9 -13.60 -1.83 7.32
CA LYS A 9 -13.70 -2.80 6.23
C LYS A 9 -12.80 -2.41 5.05
N GLU A 10 -12.78 -1.13 4.70
CA GLU A 10 -11.91 -0.59 3.65
C GLU A 10 -10.44 -0.67 4.05
N PHE A 11 -10.11 -0.37 5.32
CA PHE A 11 -8.76 -0.55 5.85
C PHE A 11 -8.27 -1.99 5.68
N ILE A 12 -9.06 -2.98 6.12
CA ILE A 12 -8.71 -4.40 5.98
C ILE A 12 -8.53 -4.77 4.51
N LYS A 13 -9.41 -4.30 3.63
CA LYS A 13 -9.34 -4.56 2.18
C LYS A 13 -8.04 -4.02 1.56
N GLU A 14 -7.66 -2.79 1.89
CA GLU A 14 -6.44 -2.18 1.35
C GLU A 14 -5.18 -2.87 1.88
N ILE A 15 -5.17 -3.33 3.15
CA ILE A 15 -4.05 -4.10 3.69
C ILE A 15 -3.90 -5.44 2.95
N PHE A 16 -4.98 -6.20 2.80
CA PHE A 16 -4.93 -7.48 2.09
C PHE A 16 -4.46 -7.31 0.64
N LYS A 17 -4.89 -6.24 -0.03
CA LYS A 17 -4.44 -5.92 -1.39
C LYS A 17 -2.90 -5.84 -1.50
N ILE A 18 -2.21 -5.24 -0.53
CA ILE A 18 -0.74 -5.17 -0.54
C ILE A 18 -0.10 -6.52 -0.19
N ILE A 19 -0.68 -7.27 0.74
CA ILE A 19 -0.19 -8.61 1.12
C ILE A 19 -0.31 -9.59 -0.06
N ASP A 20 -1.45 -9.58 -0.75
CA ASP A 20 -1.68 -10.42 -1.93
C ASP A 20 -0.68 -10.08 -3.02
N ARG A 21 -0.44 -8.78 -3.27
CA ARG A 21 0.59 -8.34 -4.23
C ARG A 21 1.97 -8.89 -3.89
N TRP A 22 2.35 -8.84 -2.61
CA TRP A 22 3.63 -9.40 -2.19
C TRP A 22 3.69 -10.91 -2.41
N SER A 23 2.60 -11.62 -2.11
CA SER A 23 2.51 -13.08 -2.24
C SER A 23 2.52 -13.58 -3.69
N PHE A 24 2.03 -12.76 -4.63
CA PHE A 24 1.91 -13.11 -6.05
C PHE A 24 2.92 -12.38 -6.95
N GLU A 25 4.01 -11.86 -6.38
CA GLU A 25 5.06 -11.16 -7.12
C GLU A 25 4.52 -10.02 -8.02
N GLN A 26 3.66 -9.19 -7.44
CA GLN A 26 3.07 -8.01 -8.07
C GLN A 26 3.59 -6.72 -7.43
N CYS A 27 3.63 -5.65 -8.21
CA CYS A 27 4.12 -4.35 -7.78
C CYS A 27 3.30 -3.77 -6.62
N ALA A 28 3.98 -3.37 -5.56
CA ALA A 28 3.37 -2.69 -4.41
C ALA A 28 2.62 -1.39 -4.82
N TYR A 29 3.08 -0.69 -5.86
CA TYR A 29 2.66 0.67 -6.17
C TYR A 29 1.53 0.79 -7.19
N CYS A 30 1.48 -0.08 -8.19
CA CYS A 30 0.53 0.05 -9.30
C CYS A 30 -0.31 -1.22 -9.47
N GLU A 31 -1.55 -1.04 -9.91
CA GLU A 31 -2.41 -2.16 -10.28
C GLU A 31 -1.88 -2.86 -11.52
N ASP A 32 -1.98 -4.19 -11.51
CA ASP A 32 -1.56 -5.10 -12.58
C ASP A 32 -0.08 -4.94 -12.98
N GLY A 33 0.75 -4.41 -12.09
CA GLY A 33 2.19 -4.37 -12.30
C GLY A 33 2.80 -5.72 -11.96
N THR A 34 3.31 -6.46 -12.95
CA THR A 34 4.04 -7.70 -12.71
C THR A 34 5.51 -7.42 -12.44
N MET A 35 6.10 -8.18 -11.51
CA MET A 35 7.53 -8.13 -11.25
C MET A 35 8.29 -8.92 -12.32
N ILE A 36 9.30 -8.29 -12.91
CA ILE A 36 10.22 -8.90 -13.86
C ILE A 36 11.62 -8.91 -13.23
N SER A 37 12.33 -10.04 -13.36
CA SER A 37 13.73 -10.14 -12.96
C SER A 37 14.58 -9.17 -13.79
N ILE A 38 15.58 -8.58 -13.14
CA ILE A 38 16.61 -7.80 -13.80
C ILE A 38 17.74 -8.76 -14.15
N ASP A 39 17.97 -8.97 -15.45
CA ASP A 39 18.99 -9.91 -15.94
C ASP A 39 20.35 -9.68 -15.25
N GLY A 40 20.88 -10.76 -14.67
CA GLY A 40 22.16 -10.74 -13.96
C GLY A 40 22.11 -10.28 -12.50
N MET A 41 20.93 -9.97 -11.95
CA MET A 41 20.75 -9.56 -10.55
C MET A 41 19.60 -10.34 -9.87
N LEU A 42 19.70 -10.56 -8.56
CA LEU A 42 18.60 -11.09 -7.72
C LEU A 42 17.52 -10.03 -7.43
N ASP A 43 17.45 -8.99 -8.27
CA ASP A 43 16.56 -7.85 -8.12
C ASP A 43 15.40 -7.94 -9.11
N PHE A 44 14.26 -7.39 -8.70
CA PHE A 44 13.05 -7.35 -9.52
C PHE A 44 12.62 -5.89 -9.74
N LYS A 45 12.14 -5.58 -10.94
CA LYS A 45 11.47 -4.30 -11.25
C LYS A 45 10.06 -4.54 -11.75
N CYS A 46 9.16 -3.59 -11.52
CA CYS A 46 7.83 -3.66 -12.12
C CYS A 46 7.91 -3.40 -13.63
N GLY A 47 7.38 -4.30 -14.44
CA GLY A 47 7.33 -4.11 -15.90
C GLY A 47 6.49 -2.90 -16.35
N LYS A 48 5.54 -2.45 -15.52
CA LYS A 48 4.62 -1.34 -15.83
C LYS A 48 5.13 0.02 -15.38
N CYS A 49 5.64 0.14 -14.15
CA CYS A 49 6.07 1.44 -13.59
C CYS A 49 7.59 1.58 -13.45
N GLY A 50 8.36 0.53 -13.77
CA GLY A 50 9.83 0.54 -13.76
C GLY A 50 10.47 0.56 -12.38
N LYS A 51 9.69 0.70 -11.30
CA LYS A 51 10.22 0.74 -9.94
C LYS A 51 10.80 -0.62 -9.55
N THR A 52 12.01 -0.60 -9.00
CA THR A 52 12.60 -1.75 -8.29
C THR A 52 11.75 -2.10 -7.07
N MET A 53 11.69 -3.37 -6.73
CA MET A 53 10.94 -3.86 -5.60
C MET A 53 11.83 -4.64 -4.65
N ILE A 54 11.88 -4.16 -3.42
CA ILE A 54 12.45 -4.84 -2.26
C ILE A 54 11.34 -5.04 -1.22
N PRO A 55 11.47 -6.03 -0.31
CA PRO A 55 10.46 -6.29 0.72
C PRO A 55 10.01 -5.06 1.51
N LEU A 56 10.93 -4.11 1.75
CA LEU A 56 10.65 -2.85 2.45
C LEU A 56 9.61 -1.97 1.74
N ASN A 57 9.46 -2.08 0.42
CA ASN A 57 8.49 -1.30 -0.32
C ASN A 57 7.04 -1.69 0.00
N TYR A 58 6.75 -3.00 0.15
CA TYR A 58 5.42 -3.48 0.55
C TYR A 58 5.07 -3.02 1.97
N LEU A 59 6.04 -3.11 2.90
CA LEU A 59 5.87 -2.59 4.26
C LEU A 59 5.58 -1.08 4.25
N GLY A 60 6.25 -0.32 3.38
CA GLY A 60 5.99 1.11 3.20
C GLY A 60 4.56 1.43 2.74
N GLU A 61 4.02 0.66 1.79
CA GLU A 61 2.63 0.85 1.34
C GLU A 61 1.61 0.46 2.42
N ILE A 62 1.86 -0.62 3.18
CA ILE A 62 1.07 -1.00 4.36
C ILE A 62 1.10 0.13 5.41
N ALA A 63 2.27 0.71 5.69
CA ALA A 63 2.41 1.78 6.67
C ALA A 63 1.61 3.03 6.29
N LYS A 64 1.57 3.39 4.99
CA LYS A 64 0.73 4.50 4.50
C LYS A 64 -0.75 4.26 4.76
N ILE A 65 -1.24 3.04 4.52
CA ILE A 65 -2.64 2.67 4.78
C ILE A 65 -2.95 2.77 6.28
N ILE A 66 -2.06 2.26 7.15
CA ILE A 66 -2.18 2.35 8.61
C ILE A 66 -2.21 3.80 9.08
N TYR A 67 -1.28 4.62 8.59
CA TYR A 67 -1.20 6.04 8.92
C TYR A 67 -2.51 6.75 8.56
N ASN A 68 -2.99 6.55 7.33
CA ASN A 68 -4.24 7.16 6.86
C ASN A 68 -5.45 6.73 7.70
N TYR A 69 -5.51 5.47 8.12
CA TYR A 69 -6.60 4.96 8.96
C TYR A 69 -6.53 5.49 10.41
N ARG A 70 -5.33 5.63 10.99
CA ARG A 70 -5.14 6.07 12.37
C ARG A 70 -5.29 7.58 12.53
N GLU A 71 -4.59 8.36 11.71
CA GLU A 71 -4.54 9.82 11.86
C GLU A 71 -5.87 10.47 11.51
N LYS A 72 -6.54 10.04 10.43
CA LYS A 72 -7.87 10.59 10.10
C LYS A 72 -8.95 10.18 11.09
N LYS A 73 -8.80 9.04 11.79
CA LYS A 73 -9.71 8.68 12.89
C LYS A 73 -9.56 9.56 14.11
N GLN A 74 -8.34 10.04 14.38
CA GLN A 74 -8.11 11.00 15.46
C GLN A 74 -8.77 12.33 15.11
N PHE A 75 -8.54 12.88 13.91
CA PHE A 75 -9.19 14.12 13.46
C PHE A 75 -10.73 14.11 13.55
N LEU A 76 -11.38 13.02 13.13
CA LEU A 76 -12.85 12.90 13.20
C LEU A 76 -13.38 12.82 14.65
N LYS A 77 -12.59 12.27 15.58
CA LYS A 77 -12.97 12.23 17.00
C LYS A 77 -12.89 13.62 17.64
N THR A 78 -11.81 14.36 17.39
CA THR A 78 -11.61 15.70 17.96
C THR A 78 -12.69 16.68 17.49
N GLU A 79 -13.16 16.58 16.24
CA GLU A 79 -14.25 17.42 15.72
C GLU A 79 -15.62 17.07 16.33
N SER A 80 -15.86 15.80 16.68
CA SER A 80 -17.10 15.37 17.33
C SER A 80 -17.19 15.72 18.81
N GLU A 81 -16.03 15.89 19.47
CA GLU A 81 -15.92 16.24 20.89
C GLU A 81 -15.83 17.77 21.11
N SER A 82 -15.71 18.55 20.03
CA SER A 82 -15.63 20.03 20.07
C SER A 82 -16.93 20.73 19.65
N LYS A 83 -18.04 20.00 19.54
CA LYS A 83 -19.41 20.52 19.34
C LYS A 83 -20.29 20.14 20.51
#